data_AF-A0A968HNT2-F1
#
_entry.id   AF-A0A968HNT2-F1
#
_cell.length_a   1.000
_cell.length_b   1.000
_cell.length_c   1.000
_cell.angle_alpha   90.00
_cell.angle_beta   90.00
_cell.angle_gamma   90.00
#
_symmetry.space_group_name_H-M   'P 1'
#
loop_
_entity.id
_entity.type
_entity.pdbx_description
1 polymer ?
#
loop_
_entity_poly.entity_id
_entity_poly.type
_entity_poly.pdbx_seq_one_letter_code
_entity_poly.pdbx_strand_id
1 'polypeptide(L)'
;PLDTAKALMEKALSQLRPDDAFMVLDFAESSSSLAPELLLATKDNVAAGLNYVAGMSGRGGTNMQAGIEAALDLPGDPKKMRIVLFLTDGYIGDEAEIFALVERKIGDARIFSLGVGSSPNRHLLDGLARTGRGAVTYAALGEDVDPVIDRFYQRIATPVLADIEIDWGNLAISEIYPDTISDLFAGQPITVYGRYSGQPKGKVQIRAKARGRELVIPVDFDLPAATNTTGVASMWARSKVDALLADPQAKQEVIDLALEYRLLTEFTSFVAVDEHAVVEPNTPTTTIMQPLEPPVGTEAPAMKYLEKSAKGLQEQQKRAERERRESLLELERQAMSAGGPTPEELRDYEASYDQENPLESRPEPEATLTLADIDAGDDIDATLIRALANAHFDDLRACHEAALDGYPVREEFVVTVKLDGKGKVVAVSLGAKGFDSKFGKCMKASITTWRFPAPKSGKATKVYLDFASSLN
;
A
#
# COMPACT_ATOMS: atom_id res chain seq x y z
N PRO A 1 -13.48 -18.24 6.02
CA PRO A 1 -12.87 -17.89 4.70
C PRO A 1 -12.15 -19.07 4.04
N LEU A 2 -11.26 -19.77 4.76
CA LEU A 2 -10.55 -20.94 4.22
C LEU A 2 -11.51 -22.03 3.72
N ASP A 3 -12.61 -22.32 4.44
CA ASP A 3 -13.58 -23.34 4.01
C ASP A 3 -14.24 -23.00 2.66
N THR A 4 -14.50 -21.71 2.39
CA THR A 4 -15.01 -21.23 1.10
C THR A 4 -13.96 -21.44 -0.01
N ALA A 5 -12.69 -21.18 0.27
CA ALA A 5 -11.60 -21.44 -0.67
C ALA A 5 -11.44 -22.96 -0.95
N LYS A 6 -11.55 -23.80 0.09
CA LYS A 6 -11.54 -25.26 -0.02
C LYS A 6 -12.68 -25.78 -0.89
N ALA A 7 -13.91 -25.33 -0.63
CA ALA A 7 -15.07 -25.71 -1.44
C ALA A 7 -14.88 -25.36 -2.92
N LEU A 8 -14.30 -24.19 -3.22
CA LEU A 8 -14.00 -23.82 -4.61
C LEU A 8 -12.94 -24.72 -5.23
N MET A 9 -11.85 -25.00 -4.51
CA MET A 9 -10.79 -25.90 -4.99
C MET A 9 -11.30 -27.32 -5.21
N GLU A 10 -12.13 -27.84 -4.30
CA GLU A 10 -12.76 -29.16 -4.44
C GLU A 10 -13.65 -29.24 -5.69
N LYS A 11 -14.47 -28.21 -5.93
CA LYS A 11 -15.30 -28.12 -7.13
C LYS A 11 -14.45 -28.03 -8.39
N ALA A 12 -13.41 -27.19 -8.40
CA ALA A 12 -12.50 -27.06 -9.54
C ALA A 12 -11.80 -28.40 -9.87
N LEU A 13 -11.25 -29.08 -8.86
CA LEU A 13 -10.58 -30.38 -9.01
C LEU A 13 -11.54 -31.47 -9.54
N SER A 14 -12.77 -31.51 -9.04
CA SER A 14 -13.77 -32.51 -9.46
C SER A 14 -14.27 -32.34 -10.90
N GLN A 15 -14.10 -31.15 -11.48
CA GLN A 15 -14.53 -30.83 -12.85
C GLN A 15 -13.39 -30.90 -13.88
N LEU A 16 -12.15 -31.19 -13.45
CA LEU A 16 -11.04 -31.38 -14.38
C LEU A 16 -11.30 -32.56 -15.31
N ARG A 17 -10.96 -32.39 -16.58
CA ARG A 17 -11.03 -33.45 -17.58
C ARG A 17 -9.76 -34.29 -17.51
N PRO A 18 -9.79 -35.57 -17.91
CA PRO A 18 -8.61 -36.45 -17.81
C PRO A 18 -7.37 -35.98 -18.59
N ASP A 19 -7.55 -35.12 -19.60
CA ASP A 19 -6.49 -34.51 -20.39
C ASP A 19 -5.94 -33.21 -19.78
N ASP A 20 -6.58 -32.67 -18.73
CA ASP A 20 -6.09 -31.51 -18.00
C ASP A 20 -4.90 -31.88 -17.10
N ALA A 21 -4.08 -30.88 -16.77
CA ALA A 21 -3.01 -30.99 -15.80
C ALA A 21 -3.17 -29.89 -14.75
N PHE A 22 -2.84 -30.19 -13.49
CA PHE A 22 -3.08 -29.28 -12.38
C PHE A 22 -1.96 -29.33 -11.33
N MET A 23 -1.90 -28.27 -10.53
CA MET A 23 -1.12 -28.17 -9.31
C MET A 23 -1.97 -27.47 -8.26
N VAL A 24 -1.84 -27.88 -6.99
CA VAL A 24 -2.39 -27.12 -5.87
C VAL A 24 -1.22 -26.56 -5.08
N LEU A 25 -1.25 -25.26 -4.85
CA LEU A 25 -0.27 -24.52 -4.08
C LEU A 25 -0.96 -23.89 -2.87
N ASP A 26 -0.30 -23.91 -1.73
CA ASP A 26 -0.65 -23.09 -0.57
C ASP A 26 0.47 -22.12 -0.25
N PHE A 27 0.11 -20.94 0.25
CA PHE A 27 1.05 -19.90 0.63
C PHE A 27 0.68 -19.32 2.00
N ALA A 28 1.69 -19.16 2.85
CA ALA A 28 1.63 -18.44 4.11
C ALA A 28 2.89 -17.59 4.23
N GLU A 29 3.85 -17.94 5.09
CA GLU A 29 5.20 -17.33 5.09
C GLU A 29 6.06 -17.81 3.91
N SER A 30 5.83 -19.04 3.46
CA SER A 30 6.44 -19.65 2.27
C SER A 30 5.35 -20.31 1.41
N SER A 31 5.71 -20.67 0.17
CA SER A 31 4.85 -21.49 -0.70
C SER A 31 5.17 -22.97 -0.58
N SER A 32 4.13 -23.80 -0.53
CA SER A 32 4.19 -25.26 -0.59
C SER A 32 3.32 -25.78 -1.73
N SER A 33 3.56 -27.02 -2.15
CA SER A 33 2.91 -27.61 -3.32
C SER A 33 2.51 -29.06 -3.09
N LEU A 34 1.42 -29.47 -3.72
CA LEU A 34 0.94 -30.86 -3.76
C LEU A 34 2.00 -31.82 -4.32
N ALA A 35 2.77 -31.36 -5.32
CA ALA A 35 3.75 -32.15 -6.05
C ALA A 35 4.87 -31.24 -6.59
N PRO A 36 6.04 -31.78 -6.96
CA PRO A 36 7.11 -30.99 -7.58
C PRO A 36 6.80 -30.54 -9.01
N GLU A 37 5.89 -31.22 -9.71
CA GLU A 37 5.52 -30.96 -11.11
C GLU A 37 4.01 -31.09 -11.31
N LEU A 38 3.49 -30.51 -12.41
CA LEU A 38 2.07 -30.61 -12.78
C LEU A 38 1.63 -32.07 -12.88
N LEU A 39 0.50 -32.39 -12.25
CA LEU A 39 -0.11 -33.71 -12.27
C LEU A 39 -1.20 -33.77 -13.34
N LEU A 40 -1.23 -34.85 -14.13
CA LEU A 40 -2.41 -35.15 -14.96
C LEU A 40 -3.63 -35.39 -14.05
N ALA A 41 -4.80 -34.96 -14.50
CA ALA A 41 -6.08 -35.10 -13.78
C ALA A 41 -6.64 -36.55 -13.86
N THR A 42 -5.82 -37.53 -13.49
CA THR A 42 -6.27 -38.91 -13.26
C THR A 42 -7.11 -38.98 -12.00
N LYS A 43 -7.96 -40.01 -11.86
CA LYS A 43 -8.79 -40.19 -10.66
C LYS A 43 -7.97 -40.22 -9.37
N ASP A 44 -6.81 -40.88 -9.40
CA ASP A 44 -5.92 -41.01 -8.25
C ASP A 44 -5.25 -39.67 -7.89
N ASN A 45 -4.80 -38.91 -8.89
CA ASN A 45 -4.19 -37.60 -8.67
C ASN A 45 -5.23 -36.59 -8.17
N VAL A 46 -6.44 -36.59 -8.74
CA VAL A 46 -7.54 -35.74 -8.27
C VAL A 46 -7.89 -36.07 -6.82
N ALA A 47 -7.94 -37.36 -6.45
CA ALA A 47 -8.15 -37.76 -5.05
C ALA A 47 -7.01 -37.29 -4.13
N ALA A 48 -5.75 -37.36 -4.59
CA ALA A 48 -4.61 -36.81 -3.85
C ALA A 48 -4.72 -35.28 -3.66
N GLY A 49 -5.15 -34.55 -4.71
CA GLY A 49 -5.41 -33.12 -4.65
C GLY A 49 -6.52 -32.75 -3.66
N LEU A 50 -7.64 -33.49 -3.68
CA LEU A 50 -8.74 -33.29 -2.71
C LEU A 50 -8.27 -33.53 -1.27
N ASN A 51 -7.48 -34.58 -1.03
CA ASN A 51 -6.92 -34.85 0.30
C ASN A 51 -5.96 -33.74 0.76
N TYR A 52 -5.16 -33.19 -0.16
CA TYR A 52 -4.26 -32.06 0.13
C TYR A 52 -5.05 -30.82 0.53
N VAL A 53 -6.09 -30.47 -0.24
CA VAL A 53 -7.00 -29.34 0.06
C VAL A 53 -7.68 -29.52 1.42
N ALA A 54 -8.19 -30.73 1.71
CA ALA A 54 -8.82 -31.03 2.99
C ALA A 54 -7.86 -30.80 4.17
N GLY A 55 -6.58 -31.17 4.01
CA GLY A 55 -5.52 -31.01 5.00
C GLY A 55 -5.01 -29.57 5.20
N MET A 56 -5.37 -28.62 4.35
CA MET A 56 -4.94 -27.22 4.49
C MET A 56 -5.46 -26.61 5.79
N SER A 57 -4.65 -25.79 6.45
CA SER A 57 -5.02 -25.05 7.65
C SER A 57 -4.48 -23.63 7.57
N GLY A 58 -5.24 -22.65 8.08
CA GLY A 58 -4.78 -21.28 8.17
C GLY A 58 -3.59 -21.21 9.14
N ARG A 59 -2.44 -20.75 8.65
CA ARG A 59 -1.23 -20.52 9.46
C ARG A 59 -0.68 -19.14 9.12
N GLY A 60 -0.05 -18.51 10.12
CA GLY A 60 0.30 -17.09 10.11
C GLY A 60 1.19 -16.64 8.94
N GLY A 61 1.19 -15.33 8.70
CA GLY A 61 1.89 -14.70 7.59
C GLY A 61 1.13 -14.79 6.26
N THR A 62 1.46 -13.93 5.32
CA THR A 62 0.97 -14.04 3.95
C THR A 62 2.02 -13.47 3.02
N ASN A 63 2.50 -14.28 2.07
CA ASN A 63 3.49 -13.91 1.07
C ASN A 63 2.91 -14.19 -0.33
N MET A 64 2.09 -13.23 -0.81
CA MET A 64 1.42 -13.32 -2.11
C MET A 64 2.42 -13.38 -3.26
N GLN A 65 3.48 -12.60 -3.18
CA GLN A 65 4.50 -12.56 -4.22
C GLN A 65 5.14 -13.93 -4.44
N ALA A 66 5.55 -14.62 -3.36
CA ALA A 66 6.11 -15.97 -3.47
C ALA A 66 5.09 -16.99 -4.00
N GLY A 67 3.82 -16.87 -3.61
CA GLY A 67 2.74 -17.72 -4.11
C GLY A 67 2.49 -17.55 -5.61
N ILE A 68 2.40 -16.30 -6.07
CA ILE A 68 2.21 -15.94 -7.48
C ILE A 68 3.44 -16.34 -8.30
N GLU A 69 4.64 -16.06 -7.79
CA GLU A 69 5.89 -16.44 -8.46
C GLU A 69 5.98 -17.95 -8.65
N ALA A 70 5.76 -18.73 -7.59
CA ALA A 70 5.73 -20.19 -7.68
C ALA A 70 4.65 -20.68 -8.66
N ALA A 71 3.48 -20.05 -8.65
CA ALA A 71 2.39 -20.40 -9.56
C ALA A 71 2.70 -20.09 -11.02
N LEU A 72 3.52 -19.06 -11.33
CA LEU A 72 3.92 -18.66 -12.68
C LEU A 72 5.20 -19.36 -13.17
N ASP A 73 6.09 -19.77 -12.27
CA ASP A 73 7.33 -20.49 -12.60
C ASP A 73 7.13 -21.95 -13.01
N LEU A 74 5.96 -22.55 -12.71
CA LEU A 74 5.64 -23.87 -13.24
C LEU A 74 5.69 -23.87 -14.78
N PRO A 75 6.28 -24.88 -15.42
CA PRO A 75 6.35 -24.96 -16.88
C PRO A 75 4.94 -25.14 -17.47
N GLY A 76 4.59 -24.32 -18.46
CA GLY A 76 3.35 -24.45 -19.21
C GLY A 76 3.46 -25.45 -20.37
N ASP A 77 2.34 -26.05 -20.76
CA ASP A 77 2.20 -26.76 -22.04
C ASP A 77 1.67 -25.77 -23.10
N PRO A 78 2.44 -25.43 -24.16
CA PRO A 78 1.99 -24.49 -25.19
C PRO A 78 0.70 -24.90 -25.92
N LYS A 79 0.30 -26.17 -25.81
CA LYS A 79 -0.94 -26.68 -26.40
C LYS A 79 -2.15 -26.53 -25.49
N LYS A 80 -1.95 -26.13 -24.24
CA LYS A 80 -3.00 -25.99 -23.23
C LYS A 80 -3.07 -24.54 -22.74
N MET A 81 -4.28 -24.08 -22.50
CA MET A 81 -4.47 -22.81 -21.82
C MET A 81 -4.11 -22.96 -20.35
N ARG A 82 -3.19 -22.14 -19.86
CA ARG A 82 -2.80 -22.11 -18.44
C ARG A 82 -3.71 -21.16 -17.68
N ILE A 83 -4.39 -21.68 -16.66
CA ILE A 83 -5.26 -20.92 -15.77
C ILE A 83 -4.69 -20.99 -14.36
N VAL A 84 -4.45 -19.84 -13.74
CA VAL A 84 -4.02 -19.70 -12.35
C VAL A 84 -5.22 -19.19 -11.55
N LEU A 85 -5.67 -19.97 -10.57
CA LEU A 85 -6.70 -19.56 -9.64
C LEU A 85 -6.03 -19.04 -8.37
N PHE A 86 -6.20 -17.74 -8.11
CA PHE A 86 -5.62 -17.07 -6.96
C PHE A 86 -6.71 -16.79 -5.92
N LEU A 87 -6.63 -17.44 -4.76
CA LEU A 87 -7.64 -17.33 -3.70
C LEU A 87 -7.03 -16.67 -2.47
N THR A 88 -7.70 -15.67 -1.92
CA THR A 88 -7.25 -15.02 -0.68
C THR A 88 -8.41 -14.45 0.13
N ASP A 89 -8.24 -14.47 1.44
CA ASP A 89 -9.08 -13.77 2.42
C ASP A 89 -8.38 -12.59 3.10
N GLY A 90 -7.12 -12.37 2.76
CA GLY A 90 -6.22 -11.46 3.45
C GLY A 90 -5.93 -10.16 2.69
N TYR A 91 -5.40 -9.20 3.45
CA TYR A 91 -4.86 -7.94 2.95
C TYR A 91 -3.34 -8.03 2.94
N ILE A 92 -2.71 -7.74 1.80
CA ILE A 92 -1.26 -7.54 1.70
C ILE A 92 -1.02 -6.35 0.79
N GLY A 93 0.01 -5.56 1.12
CA GLY A 93 0.52 -4.49 0.27
C GLY A 93 1.51 -4.98 -0.80
N ASP A 94 2.33 -4.05 -1.28
CA ASP A 94 3.33 -4.28 -2.35
C ASP A 94 2.68 -4.63 -3.71
N GLU A 95 1.50 -4.07 -3.97
CA GLU A 95 0.71 -4.31 -5.19
C GLU A 95 1.49 -3.98 -6.45
N ALA A 96 2.27 -2.89 -6.44
CA ALA A 96 3.11 -2.50 -7.57
C ALA A 96 4.15 -3.57 -7.93
N GLU A 97 4.81 -4.17 -6.93
CA GLU A 97 5.80 -5.23 -7.15
C GLU A 97 5.13 -6.51 -7.67
N ILE A 98 3.93 -6.83 -7.14
CA ILE A 98 3.13 -7.96 -7.58
C ILE A 98 2.67 -7.78 -9.03
N PHE A 99 2.15 -6.61 -9.40
CA PHE A 99 1.74 -6.33 -10.79
C PHE A 99 2.93 -6.43 -11.74
N ALA A 100 4.06 -5.83 -11.39
CA ALA A 100 5.28 -5.91 -12.19
C ALA A 100 5.80 -7.36 -12.31
N LEU A 101 5.70 -8.17 -11.25
CA LEU A 101 6.04 -9.59 -11.30
C LEU A 101 5.14 -10.35 -12.29
N VAL A 102 3.83 -10.12 -12.21
CA VAL A 102 2.86 -10.76 -13.10
C VAL A 102 3.13 -10.36 -14.54
N GLU A 103 3.30 -9.06 -14.85
CA GLU A 103 3.61 -8.61 -16.21
C GLU A 103 4.84 -9.29 -16.80
N ARG A 104 5.91 -9.46 -15.99
CA ARG A 104 7.14 -10.12 -16.44
C ARG A 104 6.98 -11.63 -16.65
N LYS A 105 6.18 -12.32 -15.84
CA LYS A 105 6.15 -13.80 -15.79
C LYS A 105 4.88 -14.44 -16.34
N ILE A 106 3.81 -13.68 -16.56
CA ILE A 106 2.49 -14.24 -16.90
C ILE A 106 2.51 -15.10 -18.17
N GLY A 107 3.34 -14.75 -19.16
CA GLY A 107 3.38 -15.45 -20.45
C GLY A 107 1.98 -15.52 -21.06
N ASP A 108 1.51 -16.73 -21.38
CA ASP A 108 0.16 -17.00 -21.88
C ASP A 108 -0.83 -17.45 -20.79
N ALA A 109 -0.48 -17.33 -19.50
CA ALA A 109 -1.39 -17.68 -18.42
C ALA A 109 -2.54 -16.66 -18.28
N ARG A 110 -3.65 -17.12 -17.70
CA ARG A 110 -4.76 -16.29 -17.24
C ARG A 110 -4.89 -16.38 -15.72
N ILE A 111 -5.01 -15.25 -15.01
CA ILE A 111 -5.19 -15.23 -13.55
C ILE A 111 -6.64 -14.90 -13.22
N PHE A 112 -7.29 -15.78 -12.45
CA PHE A 112 -8.60 -15.54 -11.89
C PHE A 112 -8.52 -15.47 -10.38
N SER A 113 -9.09 -14.41 -9.82
CA SER A 113 -8.99 -14.09 -8.41
C SER A 113 -10.30 -14.38 -7.67
N LEU A 114 -10.22 -14.97 -6.48
CA LEU A 114 -11.34 -15.06 -5.54
C LEU A 114 -10.96 -14.36 -4.24
N GLY A 115 -11.64 -13.24 -3.96
CA GLY A 115 -11.55 -12.58 -2.67
C GLY A 115 -12.64 -13.09 -1.74
N VAL A 116 -12.27 -13.71 -0.62
CA VAL A 116 -13.23 -14.25 0.36
C VAL A 116 -13.24 -13.42 1.63
N GLY A 117 -14.42 -13.04 2.10
CA GLY A 117 -14.60 -12.44 3.42
C GLY A 117 -14.96 -10.96 3.39
N SER A 118 -14.72 -10.28 4.51
CA SER A 118 -15.16 -8.89 4.74
C SER A 118 -14.22 -7.84 4.12
N SER A 119 -12.93 -8.15 3.95
CA SER A 119 -11.94 -7.15 3.50
C SER A 119 -10.77 -7.72 2.69
N PRO A 120 -11.00 -8.45 1.59
CA PRO A 120 -9.92 -8.77 0.66
C PRO A 120 -9.38 -7.49 0.01
N ASN A 121 -8.08 -7.43 -0.30
CA ASN A 121 -7.48 -6.30 -1.03
C ASN A 121 -8.04 -6.25 -2.47
N ARG A 122 -9.12 -5.48 -2.68
CA ARG A 122 -9.79 -5.41 -3.98
C ARG A 122 -8.92 -4.80 -5.06
N HIS A 123 -8.14 -3.76 -4.73
CA HIS A 123 -7.23 -3.13 -5.68
C HIS A 123 -6.23 -4.15 -6.25
N LEU A 124 -5.63 -4.95 -5.38
CA LEU A 124 -4.74 -6.05 -5.80
C LEU A 124 -5.48 -7.09 -6.64
N LEU A 125 -6.64 -7.58 -6.20
CA LEU A 125 -7.34 -8.66 -6.91
C LEU A 125 -7.91 -8.21 -8.27
N ASP A 126 -8.43 -6.98 -8.36
CA ASP A 126 -8.86 -6.34 -9.59
C ASP A 126 -7.66 -6.13 -10.53
N GLY A 127 -6.53 -5.65 -10.01
CA GLY A 127 -5.30 -5.48 -10.76
C GLY A 127 -4.74 -6.81 -11.28
N LEU A 128 -4.69 -7.85 -10.45
CA LEU A 128 -4.28 -9.21 -10.87
C LEU A 128 -5.17 -9.78 -11.96
N ALA A 129 -6.48 -9.59 -11.85
CA ALA A 129 -7.41 -10.03 -12.88
C ALA A 129 -7.20 -9.25 -14.20
N ARG A 130 -6.95 -7.94 -14.13
CA ARG A 130 -6.66 -7.10 -15.29
C ARG A 130 -5.35 -7.49 -15.96
N THR A 131 -4.24 -7.47 -15.22
CA THR A 131 -2.90 -7.81 -15.71
C THR A 131 -2.83 -9.28 -16.16
N GLY A 132 -3.52 -10.17 -15.46
CA GLY A 132 -3.61 -11.59 -15.78
C GLY A 132 -4.66 -11.96 -16.82
N ARG A 133 -5.33 -11.00 -17.49
CA ARG A 133 -6.34 -11.27 -18.54
C ARG A 133 -7.46 -12.23 -18.09
N GLY A 134 -7.86 -12.17 -16.83
CA GLY A 134 -8.91 -13.00 -16.26
C GLY A 134 -10.02 -12.18 -15.61
N ALA A 135 -10.52 -12.67 -14.47
CA ALA A 135 -11.63 -12.06 -13.76
C ALA A 135 -11.50 -12.27 -12.25
N VAL A 136 -12.09 -11.34 -11.49
CA VAL A 136 -12.26 -11.48 -10.05
C VAL A 136 -13.70 -11.79 -9.69
N THR A 137 -13.88 -12.60 -8.65
CA THR A 137 -15.14 -12.81 -7.94
C THR A 137 -14.91 -12.57 -6.46
N TYR A 138 -15.91 -11.99 -5.79
CA TYR A 138 -15.89 -11.80 -4.34
C TYR A 138 -16.98 -12.65 -3.70
N ALA A 139 -16.64 -13.27 -2.57
CA ALA A 139 -17.56 -14.03 -1.72
C ALA A 139 -17.65 -13.36 -0.35
N ALA A 140 -18.85 -12.92 0.04
CA ALA A 140 -19.03 -12.32 1.37
C ALA A 140 -19.02 -13.38 2.48
N LEU A 141 -18.74 -12.99 3.73
CA LEU A 141 -18.89 -13.88 4.89
C LEU A 141 -20.35 -14.33 5.03
N GLY A 142 -20.58 -15.64 5.03
CA GLY A 142 -21.92 -16.23 5.19
C GLY A 142 -22.80 -16.20 3.92
N GLU A 143 -22.27 -15.75 2.77
CA GLU A 143 -22.92 -15.98 1.49
C GLU A 143 -22.92 -17.48 1.17
N ASP A 144 -23.97 -17.96 0.51
CA ASP A 144 -23.98 -19.30 -0.05
C ASP A 144 -22.84 -19.43 -1.07
N VAL A 145 -21.92 -20.34 -0.79
CA VAL A 145 -20.70 -20.50 -1.54
C VAL A 145 -20.97 -21.20 -2.88
N ASP A 146 -21.99 -22.05 -2.96
CA ASP A 146 -22.28 -22.84 -4.17
C ASP A 146 -22.60 -21.95 -5.40
N PRO A 147 -23.51 -20.96 -5.31
CA PRO A 147 -23.74 -20.01 -6.39
C PRO A 147 -22.51 -19.18 -6.77
N VAL A 148 -21.67 -18.80 -5.80
CA VAL A 148 -20.44 -18.05 -6.05
C VAL A 148 -19.47 -18.89 -6.85
N ILE A 149 -19.27 -20.15 -6.44
CA ILE A 149 -18.41 -21.10 -7.15
C ILE A 149 -18.99 -21.40 -8.53
N ASP A 150 -20.30 -21.59 -8.68
CA ASP A 150 -20.91 -21.86 -9.99
C ASP A 150 -20.69 -20.70 -10.96
N ARG A 151 -20.90 -19.46 -10.52
CA ARG A 151 -20.60 -18.27 -11.33
C ARG A 151 -19.11 -18.19 -11.67
N PHE A 152 -18.23 -18.44 -10.71
CA PHE A 152 -16.79 -18.41 -10.95
C PHE A 152 -16.37 -19.50 -11.94
N TYR A 153 -16.84 -20.72 -11.75
CA TYR A 153 -16.53 -21.86 -12.63
C TYR A 153 -17.06 -21.64 -14.05
N GLN A 154 -18.31 -21.17 -14.20
CA GLN A 154 -18.86 -20.81 -15.50
C GLN A 154 -18.04 -19.75 -16.24
N ARG A 155 -17.40 -18.82 -15.50
CA ARG A 155 -16.51 -17.81 -16.08
C ARG A 155 -15.17 -18.39 -16.51
N ILE A 156 -14.60 -19.37 -15.79
CA ILE A 156 -13.25 -19.90 -16.10
C ILE A 156 -13.24 -21.12 -17.02
N ALA A 157 -14.35 -21.87 -17.11
CA ALA A 157 -14.35 -23.21 -17.70
C ALA A 157 -13.90 -23.24 -19.18
N THR A 158 -14.24 -22.24 -19.98
CA THR A 158 -13.72 -22.10 -21.35
C THR A 158 -13.93 -20.66 -21.85
N PRO A 159 -12.91 -19.99 -22.42
CA PRO A 159 -13.12 -18.73 -23.11
C PRO A 159 -14.01 -18.94 -24.35
N VAL A 160 -14.95 -18.03 -24.57
CA VAL A 160 -15.79 -17.98 -25.76
C VAL A 160 -14.96 -17.61 -26.98
N LEU A 161 -14.07 -16.64 -26.83
CA LEU A 161 -13.08 -16.21 -27.83
C LEU A 161 -11.73 -16.00 -27.16
N ALA A 162 -10.65 -16.45 -27.79
CA ALA A 162 -9.27 -16.21 -27.36
C ALA A 162 -8.49 -15.47 -28.44
N ASP A 163 -7.34 -14.88 -28.09
CA ASP A 163 -6.43 -14.19 -29.02
C ASP A 163 -7.17 -13.14 -29.88
N ILE A 164 -7.88 -12.25 -29.22
CA ILE A 164 -8.75 -11.27 -29.88
C ILE A 164 -7.91 -10.10 -30.40
N GLU A 165 -8.07 -9.81 -31.70
CA GLU A 165 -7.47 -8.67 -32.37
C GLU A 165 -8.55 -7.90 -33.14
N ILE A 166 -8.41 -6.57 -33.21
CA ILE A 166 -9.31 -5.71 -33.97
C ILE A 166 -8.55 -5.09 -35.15
N ASP A 167 -8.97 -5.45 -36.36
CA ASP A 167 -8.52 -4.85 -37.62
C ASP A 167 -9.48 -3.71 -38.01
N TRP A 168 -9.00 -2.49 -37.83
CA TRP A 168 -9.76 -1.25 -38.09
C TRP A 168 -9.81 -0.86 -39.57
N GLY A 169 -9.14 -1.61 -40.46
CA GLY A 169 -9.05 -1.29 -41.88
C GLY A 169 -8.45 0.09 -42.13
N ASN A 170 -9.16 0.94 -42.90
CA ASN A 170 -8.72 2.29 -43.26
C ASN A 170 -9.22 3.38 -42.28
N LEU A 171 -9.83 3.00 -41.16
CA LEU A 171 -10.34 3.97 -40.18
C LEU A 171 -9.17 4.60 -39.41
N ALA A 172 -9.19 5.92 -39.27
CA ALA A 172 -8.19 6.66 -38.51
C ALA A 172 -8.48 6.58 -37.00
N ILE A 173 -8.22 5.43 -36.41
CA ILE A 173 -8.35 5.15 -34.97
C ILE A 173 -6.96 5.18 -34.31
N SER A 174 -6.85 5.81 -33.15
CA SER A 174 -5.62 5.93 -32.38
C SER A 174 -5.88 5.84 -30.88
N GLU A 175 -4.81 5.72 -30.08
CA GLU A 175 -4.90 5.72 -28.61
C GLU A 175 -5.92 4.69 -28.10
N ILE A 176 -5.72 3.44 -28.52
CA ILE A 176 -6.63 2.32 -28.24
C ILE A 176 -6.21 1.67 -26.93
N TYR A 177 -7.15 1.53 -26.00
CA TYR A 177 -6.90 0.92 -24.70
C TYR A 177 -7.98 -0.09 -24.32
N PRO A 178 -7.64 -1.17 -23.59
CA PRO A 178 -6.27 -1.54 -23.19
C PRO A 178 -5.40 -1.98 -24.39
N ASP A 179 -4.07 -1.88 -24.26
CA ASP A 179 -3.12 -2.24 -25.32
C ASP A 179 -3.18 -3.72 -25.70
N THR A 180 -3.50 -4.57 -24.71
CA THR A 180 -3.73 -6.00 -24.91
C THR A 180 -5.19 -6.33 -24.63
N ILE A 181 -5.89 -6.85 -25.64
CA ILE A 181 -7.27 -7.30 -25.51
C ILE A 181 -7.28 -8.68 -24.85
N SER A 182 -8.00 -8.83 -23.74
CA SER A 182 -8.15 -10.11 -23.04
C SER A 182 -9.01 -11.10 -23.82
N ASP A 183 -8.95 -12.38 -23.43
CA ASP A 183 -9.89 -13.38 -23.95
C ASP A 183 -11.32 -13.07 -23.46
N LEU A 184 -12.31 -13.38 -24.29
CA LEU A 184 -13.72 -13.21 -23.96
C LEU A 184 -14.22 -14.44 -23.20
N PHE A 185 -14.53 -14.28 -21.93
CA PHE A 185 -15.17 -15.30 -21.11
C PHE A 185 -16.69 -15.08 -21.03
N ALA A 186 -17.43 -16.15 -20.75
CA ALA A 186 -18.89 -16.08 -20.65
C ALA A 186 -19.32 -15.10 -19.54
N GLY A 187 -20.27 -14.22 -19.84
CA GLY A 187 -20.81 -13.25 -18.88
C GLY A 187 -19.93 -12.03 -18.60
N GLN A 188 -18.82 -11.85 -19.32
CA GLN A 188 -17.94 -10.69 -19.20
C GLN A 188 -17.81 -9.97 -20.53
N PRO A 189 -18.24 -8.70 -20.65
CA PRO A 189 -17.96 -7.92 -21.85
C PRO A 189 -16.49 -7.53 -21.90
N ILE A 190 -15.96 -7.42 -23.12
CA ILE A 190 -14.70 -6.73 -23.39
C ILE A 190 -15.05 -5.34 -23.87
N THR A 191 -14.45 -4.33 -23.23
CA THR A 191 -14.62 -2.94 -23.64
C THR A 191 -13.28 -2.39 -24.09
N VAL A 192 -13.25 -1.89 -25.32
CA VAL A 192 -12.08 -1.23 -25.91
C VAL A 192 -12.45 0.22 -26.18
N TYR A 193 -11.60 1.14 -25.74
CA TYR A 193 -11.73 2.57 -25.98
C TYR A 193 -10.71 2.99 -27.00
N GLY A 194 -11.05 3.98 -27.84
CA GLY A 194 -10.14 4.54 -28.81
C GLY A 194 -10.59 5.91 -29.27
N ARG A 195 -9.64 6.70 -29.76
CA ARG A 195 -9.92 8.00 -30.39
C ARG A 195 -10.02 7.82 -31.89
N TYR A 196 -10.83 8.64 -32.52
CA TYR A 196 -10.95 8.66 -33.97
C TYR A 196 -10.89 10.08 -34.50
N SER A 197 -10.50 10.23 -35.75
CA SER A 197 -10.58 11.49 -36.49
C SER A 197 -11.45 11.35 -37.73
N GLY A 198 -12.11 12.43 -38.13
CA GLY A 198 -13.05 12.44 -39.25
C GLY A 198 -14.38 11.73 -38.93
N GLN A 199 -15.00 11.15 -39.96
CA GLN A 199 -16.22 10.35 -39.83
C GLN A 199 -15.85 8.86 -39.96
N PRO A 200 -15.77 8.10 -38.86
CA PRO A 200 -15.35 6.71 -38.91
C PRO A 200 -16.51 5.86 -39.44
N LYS A 201 -16.52 5.67 -40.76
CA LYS A 201 -17.49 4.83 -41.46
C LYS A 201 -16.78 3.79 -42.31
N GLY A 202 -17.00 2.51 -42.02
CA GLY A 202 -16.31 1.43 -42.71
C GLY A 202 -16.60 0.06 -42.13
N LYS A 203 -15.81 -0.93 -42.54
CA LYS A 203 -15.87 -2.30 -42.01
C LYS A 203 -14.68 -2.54 -41.11
N VAL A 204 -14.96 -2.96 -39.88
CA VAL A 204 -13.99 -3.44 -38.90
C VAL A 204 -14.07 -4.95 -38.87
N GLN A 205 -12.95 -5.64 -38.66
CA GLN A 205 -12.93 -7.09 -38.48
C GLN A 205 -12.36 -7.43 -37.11
N ILE A 206 -13.11 -8.20 -36.33
CA ILE A 206 -12.60 -8.80 -35.09
C ILE A 206 -12.09 -10.19 -35.44
N ARG A 207 -10.80 -10.43 -35.26
CA ARG A 207 -10.16 -11.74 -35.42
C ARG A 207 -10.00 -12.38 -34.05
N ALA A 208 -10.32 -13.65 -33.93
CA ALA A 208 -10.19 -14.39 -32.68
C ALA A 208 -10.12 -15.89 -32.93
N LYS A 209 -9.86 -16.68 -31.89
CA LYS A 209 -9.98 -18.14 -31.90
C LYS A 209 -11.16 -18.58 -31.06
N ALA A 210 -12.08 -19.32 -31.65
CA ALA A 210 -13.16 -20.00 -30.95
C ALA A 210 -12.88 -21.51 -30.91
N ARG A 211 -12.70 -22.08 -29.72
CA ARG A 211 -12.36 -23.51 -29.54
C ARG A 211 -11.16 -23.95 -30.41
N GLY A 212 -10.13 -23.11 -30.47
CA GLY A 212 -8.91 -23.35 -31.24
C GLY A 212 -9.02 -23.16 -32.76
N ARG A 213 -10.18 -22.74 -33.29
CA ARG A 213 -10.37 -22.41 -34.71
C ARG A 213 -10.43 -20.91 -34.91
N GLU A 214 -9.76 -20.42 -35.95
CA GLU A 214 -9.84 -19.02 -36.33
C GLU A 214 -11.27 -18.62 -36.70
N LEU A 215 -11.66 -17.44 -36.24
CA LEU A 215 -12.94 -16.81 -36.45
C LEU A 215 -12.70 -15.34 -36.82
N VAL A 216 -13.41 -14.87 -37.84
CA VAL A 216 -13.43 -13.45 -38.23
C VAL A 216 -14.86 -12.95 -38.16
N ILE A 217 -15.10 -11.93 -37.35
CA ILE A 217 -16.40 -11.32 -37.14
C ILE A 217 -16.38 -9.93 -37.79
N PRO A 218 -17.09 -9.72 -38.92
CA PRO A 218 -17.21 -8.41 -39.52
C PRO A 218 -18.18 -7.53 -38.71
N VAL A 219 -17.80 -6.28 -38.49
CA VAL A 219 -18.61 -5.26 -37.82
C VAL A 219 -18.71 -4.05 -38.74
N ASP A 220 -19.94 -3.68 -39.12
CA ASP A 220 -20.19 -2.43 -39.80
C ASP A 220 -20.08 -1.29 -38.78
N PHE A 221 -19.10 -0.41 -38.99
CA PHE A 221 -18.79 0.69 -38.10
C PHE A 221 -19.32 1.99 -38.74
N ASP A 222 -20.32 2.61 -38.10
CA ASP A 222 -20.92 3.88 -38.55
C ASP A 222 -21.25 4.71 -37.31
N LEU A 223 -20.30 5.52 -36.85
CA LEU A 223 -20.54 6.40 -35.70
C LEU A 223 -21.09 7.76 -36.16
N PRO A 224 -22.13 8.28 -35.50
CA PRO A 224 -22.63 9.62 -35.78
C PRO A 224 -21.59 10.67 -35.35
N ALA A 225 -21.64 11.86 -35.97
CA ALA A 225 -20.94 13.04 -35.47
C ALA A 225 -21.47 13.37 -34.07
N ALA A 226 -20.71 13.03 -33.03
CA ALA A 226 -21.20 13.03 -31.67
C ALA A 226 -21.32 14.44 -31.09
N THR A 227 -22.44 14.75 -30.45
CA THR A 227 -22.71 16.06 -29.80
C THR A 227 -22.52 16.05 -28.28
N ASN A 228 -22.40 14.87 -27.64
CA ASN A 228 -22.06 14.75 -26.23
C ASN A 228 -21.28 13.45 -25.94
N THR A 229 -19.95 13.53 -25.89
CA THR A 229 -19.04 12.39 -25.68
C THR A 229 -18.39 12.37 -24.31
N THR A 230 -18.76 13.28 -23.40
CA THR A 230 -18.09 13.49 -22.11
C THR A 230 -17.90 12.20 -21.31
N GLY A 231 -18.95 11.37 -21.18
CA GLY A 231 -18.86 10.08 -20.47
C GLY A 231 -17.88 9.10 -21.12
N VAL A 232 -17.93 8.93 -22.45
CA VAL A 232 -17.02 8.02 -23.18
C VAL A 232 -15.59 8.54 -23.13
N ALA A 233 -15.40 9.86 -23.20
CA ALA A 233 -14.10 10.50 -23.13
C ALA A 233 -13.45 10.29 -21.75
N SER A 234 -14.21 10.41 -20.65
CA SER A 234 -13.70 10.08 -19.31
C SER A 234 -13.36 8.59 -19.15
N MET A 235 -14.12 7.67 -19.76
CA MET A 235 -13.81 6.23 -19.71
C MET A 235 -12.53 5.91 -20.51
N TRP A 236 -12.36 6.54 -21.68
CA TRP A 236 -11.12 6.47 -22.46
C TRP A 236 -9.92 7.01 -21.65
N ALA A 237 -10.07 8.19 -21.04
CA ALA A 237 -9.00 8.82 -20.25
C ALA A 237 -8.60 7.95 -19.04
N ARG A 238 -9.56 7.34 -18.33
CA ARG A 238 -9.27 6.36 -17.27
C ARG A 238 -8.47 5.17 -17.80
N SER A 239 -8.88 4.62 -18.94
CA SER A 239 -8.17 3.49 -19.55
C SER A 239 -6.75 3.84 -19.99
N LYS A 240 -6.53 5.09 -20.43
CA LYS A 240 -5.19 5.61 -20.75
C LYS A 240 -4.36 5.83 -19.48
N VAL A 241 -4.93 6.41 -18.42
CA VAL A 241 -4.27 6.51 -17.11
C VAL A 241 -3.80 5.14 -16.65
N ASP A 242 -4.67 4.13 -16.66
CA ASP A 242 -4.33 2.77 -16.24
C ASP A 242 -3.12 2.19 -17.01
N ALA A 243 -3.02 2.48 -18.32
CA ALA A 243 -1.88 2.05 -19.14
C ALA A 243 -0.59 2.81 -18.81
N LEU A 244 -0.69 4.11 -18.51
CA LEU A 244 0.44 4.97 -18.16
C LEU A 244 0.98 4.71 -16.75
N LEU A 245 0.15 4.24 -15.82
CA LEU A 245 0.58 3.94 -14.44
C LEU A 245 1.66 2.84 -14.36
N ALA A 246 1.80 2.01 -15.40
CA ALA A 246 2.88 1.04 -15.50
C ALA A 246 4.25 1.67 -15.82
N ASP A 247 4.28 2.90 -16.33
CA ASP A 247 5.51 3.63 -16.66
C ASP A 247 5.81 4.71 -15.59
N PRO A 248 6.86 4.55 -14.77
CA PRO A 248 7.26 5.55 -13.78
C PRO A 248 7.56 6.94 -14.36
N GLN A 249 7.92 7.01 -15.65
CA GLN A 249 8.21 8.28 -16.32
C GLN A 249 6.94 9.02 -16.78
N ALA A 250 5.78 8.34 -16.81
CA ALA A 250 4.53 8.91 -17.29
C ALA A 250 3.77 9.73 -16.24
N LYS A 251 4.33 9.92 -15.03
CA LYS A 251 3.66 10.63 -13.91
C LYS A 251 3.05 11.97 -14.32
N GLN A 252 3.80 12.81 -15.03
CA GLN A 252 3.31 14.13 -15.45
C GLN A 252 2.15 14.01 -16.45
N GLU A 253 2.24 13.09 -17.42
CA GLU A 253 1.16 12.85 -18.38
C GLU A 253 -0.12 12.35 -17.68
N VAL A 254 0.02 11.50 -16.66
CA VAL A 254 -1.11 11.05 -15.84
C VAL A 254 -1.76 12.22 -15.11
N ILE A 255 -0.98 13.13 -14.51
CA ILE A 255 -1.49 14.32 -13.83
C ILE A 255 -2.25 15.21 -14.83
N ASP A 256 -1.65 15.51 -15.98
CA ASP A 256 -2.24 16.41 -16.98
C ASP A 256 -3.57 15.84 -17.50
N LEU A 257 -3.60 14.53 -17.80
CA LEU A 257 -4.80 13.84 -18.25
C LEU A 257 -5.87 13.77 -17.15
N ALA A 258 -5.46 13.52 -15.91
CA ALA A 258 -6.36 13.48 -14.77
C ALA A 258 -7.00 14.85 -14.50
N LEU A 259 -6.25 15.94 -14.64
CA LEU A 259 -6.78 17.29 -14.50
C LEU A 259 -7.72 17.67 -15.66
N GLU A 260 -7.35 17.34 -16.91
CA GLU A 260 -8.19 17.59 -18.10
C GLU A 260 -9.56 16.89 -17.99
N TYR A 261 -9.56 15.60 -17.60
CA TYR A 261 -10.77 14.78 -17.53
C TYR A 261 -11.40 14.69 -16.14
N ARG A 262 -10.86 15.43 -15.16
CA ARG A 262 -11.30 15.46 -13.75
C ARG A 262 -11.36 14.06 -13.13
N LEU A 263 -10.24 13.36 -13.17
CA LEU A 263 -10.07 12.01 -12.65
C LEU A 263 -9.32 12.03 -11.33
N LEU A 264 -9.75 11.17 -10.40
CA LEU A 264 -8.99 10.82 -9.20
C LEU A 264 -7.97 9.74 -9.58
N THR A 265 -6.71 9.95 -9.23
CA THR A 265 -5.58 9.03 -9.48
C THR A 265 -4.70 8.96 -8.24
N GLU A 266 -3.64 8.17 -8.25
CA GLU A 266 -2.65 8.21 -7.16
C GLU A 266 -1.90 9.55 -7.05
N PHE A 267 -1.97 10.39 -8.09
CA PHE A 267 -1.30 11.70 -8.15
C PHE A 267 -2.27 12.90 -8.05
N THR A 268 -3.59 12.66 -7.98
CA THR A 268 -4.61 13.72 -7.95
C THR A 268 -5.67 13.47 -6.89
N SER A 269 -6.13 14.54 -6.24
CA SER A 269 -7.14 14.49 -5.16
C SER A 269 -8.28 15.47 -5.42
N PHE A 270 -9.50 15.10 -5.04
CA PHE A 270 -10.59 16.06 -4.94
C PHE A 270 -10.56 16.73 -3.57
N VAL A 271 -10.32 18.04 -3.55
CA VAL A 271 -10.32 18.85 -2.33
C VAL A 271 -11.61 19.65 -2.27
N ALA A 272 -12.39 19.46 -1.20
CA ALA A 272 -13.50 20.34 -0.87
C ALA A 272 -12.96 21.45 0.03
N VAL A 273 -12.99 22.69 -0.46
CA VAL A 273 -12.62 23.86 0.33
C VAL A 273 -13.89 24.44 0.92
N ASP A 274 -14.02 24.39 2.25
CA ASP A 274 -15.07 25.10 2.98
C ASP A 274 -14.55 26.52 3.32
N GLU A 275 -15.31 27.53 2.93
CA GLU A 275 -14.98 28.94 3.20
C GLU A 275 -15.24 29.30 4.68
N HIS A 276 -15.89 28.42 5.45
CA HIS A 276 -16.12 28.60 6.88
C HIS A 276 -15.00 27.99 7.72
N ALA A 277 -14.07 28.83 8.17
CA ALA A 277 -13.11 28.45 9.20
C ALA A 277 -13.85 28.14 10.51
N VAL A 278 -13.95 26.85 10.88
CA VAL A 278 -14.48 26.41 12.20
C VAL A 278 -13.42 26.56 13.30
N VAL A 279 -12.15 26.80 12.92
CA VAL A 279 -11.02 26.97 13.84
C VAL A 279 -10.42 28.35 13.63
N GLU A 280 -10.22 29.13 14.70
CA GLU A 280 -9.59 30.45 14.56
C GLU A 280 -8.15 30.28 14.03
N PRO A 281 -7.71 31.10 13.05
CA PRO A 281 -6.43 30.96 12.33
C PRO A 281 -5.17 30.89 13.21
N ASN A 282 -5.27 31.25 14.49
CA ASN A 282 -4.17 31.36 15.43
C ASN A 282 -4.29 30.41 16.64
N THR A 283 -5.17 29.40 16.57
CA THR A 283 -5.32 28.41 17.64
C THR A 283 -4.49 27.17 17.28
N PRO A 284 -3.69 26.62 18.21
CA PRO A 284 -2.98 25.36 17.97
C PRO A 284 -3.96 24.26 17.58
N THR A 285 -3.80 23.70 16.38
CA THR A 285 -4.58 22.55 15.92
C THR A 285 -3.97 21.26 16.45
N THR A 286 -4.79 20.41 17.05
CA THR A 286 -4.38 19.05 17.44
C THR A 286 -4.68 18.10 16.29
N THR A 287 -3.64 17.63 15.61
CA THR A 287 -3.76 16.52 14.66
C THR A 287 -3.91 15.23 15.45
N ILE A 288 -5.05 14.56 15.32
CA ILE A 288 -5.30 13.26 15.95
C ILE A 288 -5.15 12.20 14.85
N MET A 289 -4.22 11.26 15.03
CA MET A 289 -4.25 10.04 14.22
C MET A 289 -5.48 9.24 14.61
N GLN A 290 -6.47 9.18 13.72
CA GLN A 290 -7.62 8.31 13.90
C GLN A 290 -7.22 6.88 13.49
N PRO A 291 -7.13 5.92 14.43
CA PRO A 291 -6.85 4.55 14.07
C PRO A 291 -8.01 3.99 13.23
N LEU A 292 -7.68 3.37 12.10
CA LEU A 292 -8.62 2.56 11.35
C LEU A 292 -8.87 1.26 12.11
N GLU A 293 -10.14 0.92 12.34
CA GLU A 293 -10.49 -0.36 12.96
C GLU A 293 -10.10 -1.51 12.01
N PRO A 294 -9.47 -2.58 12.53
CA PRO A 294 -9.14 -3.74 11.72
C PRO A 294 -10.42 -4.45 11.24
N PRO A 295 -10.41 -5.04 10.03
CA PRO A 295 -11.50 -5.89 9.58
C PRO A 295 -11.82 -7.03 10.55
N VAL A 296 -13.10 -7.38 10.64
CA VAL A 296 -13.55 -8.52 11.46
C VAL A 296 -12.84 -9.79 11.00
N GLY A 297 -12.07 -10.42 11.91
CA GLY A 297 -11.39 -11.70 11.69
C GLY A 297 -9.88 -11.63 11.39
N THR A 298 -9.26 -10.45 11.33
CA THR A 298 -7.80 -10.33 11.16
C THR A 298 -7.06 -10.33 12.50
N GLU A 299 -6.03 -11.17 12.65
CA GLU A 299 -5.17 -11.20 13.84
C GLU A 299 -4.00 -10.19 13.77
N ALA A 300 -3.50 -9.77 14.93
CA ALA A 300 -2.39 -8.83 15.11
C ALA A 300 -1.07 -9.11 14.34
N PRO A 301 -0.68 -10.36 13.98
CA PRO A 301 0.51 -10.60 13.18
C PRO A 301 0.48 -9.96 11.79
N ALA A 302 -0.71 -9.82 11.18
CA ALA A 302 -0.88 -9.14 9.89
C ALA A 302 -0.56 -7.63 10.00
N MET A 303 -0.86 -7.01 11.14
CA MET A 303 -0.50 -5.60 11.41
C MET A 303 1.01 -5.40 11.50
N LYS A 304 1.77 -6.40 11.97
CA LYS A 304 3.23 -6.33 12.06
C LYS A 304 3.90 -6.33 10.68
N TYR A 305 3.28 -6.98 9.70
CA TYR A 305 3.70 -6.89 8.28
C TYR A 305 3.37 -5.52 7.70
N LEU A 306 2.19 -4.95 8.01
CA LEU A 306 1.84 -3.57 7.61
C LEU A 306 2.80 -2.52 8.18
N GLU A 307 3.22 -2.64 9.44
CA GLU A 307 4.26 -1.79 10.02
C GLU A 307 5.60 -1.93 9.28
N LYS A 308 5.91 -3.12 8.76
CA LYS A 308 7.14 -3.39 8.03
C LYS A 308 7.09 -2.85 6.60
N SER A 309 5.97 -3.00 5.89
CA SER A 309 5.75 -2.41 4.56
C SER A 309 5.65 -0.88 4.63
N ALA A 310 5.01 -0.31 5.66
CA ALA A 310 4.99 1.13 5.89
C ALA A 310 6.41 1.69 6.14
N LYS A 311 7.24 0.97 6.90
CA LYS A 311 8.67 1.31 7.06
C LYS A 311 9.45 1.19 5.75
N GLY A 312 9.17 0.18 4.93
CA GLY A 312 9.77 0.01 3.61
C GLY A 312 9.45 1.16 2.66
N LEU A 313 8.18 1.60 2.62
CA LEU A 313 7.73 2.78 1.87
C LEU A 313 8.39 4.07 2.38
N GLN A 314 8.50 4.26 3.70
CA GLN A 314 9.22 5.40 4.27
C GLN A 314 10.72 5.39 3.93
N GLU A 315 11.36 4.21 3.90
CA GLU A 315 12.77 4.09 3.50
C GLU A 315 12.98 4.33 2.00
N GLN A 316 12.06 3.88 1.13
CA GLN A 316 12.10 4.17 -0.30
C GLN A 316 11.91 5.67 -0.58
N GLN A 317 10.98 6.33 0.13
CA GLN A 317 10.78 7.77 0.03
C GLN A 317 12.02 8.56 0.46
N LYS A 318 12.65 8.18 1.58
CA LYS A 318 13.92 8.79 2.05
C LYS A 318 15.08 8.58 1.08
N ARG A 319 15.15 7.43 0.40
CA ARG A 319 16.15 7.18 -0.64
C ARG A 319 15.92 8.06 -1.87
N ALA A 320 14.68 8.18 -2.32
CA ALA A 320 14.31 9.04 -3.45
C ALA A 320 14.61 10.52 -3.15
N GLU A 321 14.35 11.00 -1.93
CA GLU A 321 14.71 12.36 -1.50
C GLU A 321 16.22 12.59 -1.47
N ARG A 322 16.98 11.60 -1.02
CA ARG A 322 18.45 11.68 -1.01
C ARG A 322 19.03 11.70 -2.42
N GLU A 323 18.53 10.86 -3.32
CA GLU A 323 18.92 10.84 -4.74
C GLU A 323 18.53 12.15 -5.44
N ARG A 324 17.37 12.73 -5.11
CA ARG A 324 16.94 14.06 -5.57
C ARG A 324 17.88 15.16 -5.08
N ARG A 325 18.32 15.11 -3.82
CA ARG A 325 19.26 16.07 -3.25
C ARG A 325 20.66 15.94 -3.85
N GLU A 326 21.14 14.72 -4.07
CA GLU A 326 22.44 14.45 -4.70
C GLU A 326 22.45 14.89 -6.17
N SER A 327 21.35 14.69 -6.91
CA SER A 327 21.22 15.19 -8.30
C SER A 327 21.11 16.71 -8.39
N LEU A 328 20.42 17.37 -7.44
CA LEU A 328 20.41 18.84 -7.32
C LEU A 328 21.81 19.41 -7.02
N LEU A 329 22.56 18.79 -6.11
CA LEU A 329 23.93 19.19 -5.78
C LEU A 329 24.91 19.01 -6.97
N GLU A 330 24.68 18.00 -7.81
CA GLU A 330 25.48 17.78 -9.02
C GLU A 330 25.14 18.80 -10.12
N LEU A 331 23.86 19.17 -10.26
CA LEU A 331 23.40 20.29 -11.09
C LEU A 331 23.95 21.64 -10.62
N GLU A 332 24.00 21.89 -9.31
CA GLU A 332 24.64 23.07 -8.71
C GLU A 332 26.14 23.14 -9.02
N ARG A 333 26.86 22.01 -8.93
CA ARG A 333 28.28 21.95 -9.32
C ARG A 333 28.49 22.24 -10.80
N GLN A 334 27.63 21.72 -11.66
CA GLN A 334 27.68 21.98 -13.10
C GLN A 334 27.36 23.45 -13.41
N ALA A 335 26.38 24.04 -12.74
CA ALA A 335 26.01 25.46 -12.89
C ALA A 335 27.10 26.43 -12.38
N MET A 336 27.76 26.11 -11.25
CA MET A 336 28.88 26.91 -10.72
C MET A 336 30.12 26.89 -11.63
N SER A 337 30.27 25.88 -12.49
CA SER A 337 31.37 25.80 -13.46
C SER A 337 31.16 26.67 -14.71
N ALA A 338 29.93 27.15 -14.95
CA ALA A 338 29.54 27.84 -16.19
C ALA A 338 29.15 29.32 -16.01
N GLY A 339 29.38 29.92 -14.83
CA GLY A 339 29.00 31.32 -14.56
C GLY A 339 27.49 31.53 -14.40
N GLY A 340 26.83 30.57 -13.74
CA GLY A 340 25.37 30.56 -13.53
C GLY A 340 24.82 31.63 -12.57
N PRO A 341 23.48 31.64 -12.40
CA PRO A 341 22.70 32.71 -11.78
C PRO A 341 23.10 32.99 -10.32
N THR A 342 22.86 34.22 -9.90
CA THR A 342 23.19 34.74 -8.58
C THR A 342 22.35 34.06 -7.47
N PRO A 343 22.83 34.06 -6.21
CA PRO A 343 22.08 33.50 -5.08
C PRO A 343 20.69 34.10 -4.86
N GLU A 344 20.43 35.29 -5.42
CA GLU A 344 19.14 35.98 -5.38
C GLU A 344 18.18 35.42 -6.43
N GLU A 345 18.67 35.19 -7.66
CA GLU A 345 17.92 34.54 -8.74
C GLU A 345 17.56 33.07 -8.41
N LEU A 346 18.41 32.38 -7.65
CA LEU A 346 18.11 31.02 -7.17
C LEU A 346 17.03 30.99 -6.09
N ARG A 347 16.98 32.00 -5.21
CA ARG A 347 15.91 32.13 -4.19
C ARG A 347 14.59 32.52 -4.82
N ASP A 348 14.61 33.38 -5.83
CA ASP A 348 13.40 33.75 -6.57
C ASP A 348 12.85 32.55 -7.35
N TYR A 349 13.74 31.69 -7.87
CA TYR A 349 13.36 30.43 -8.49
C TYR A 349 12.77 29.44 -7.47
N GLU A 350 13.42 29.20 -6.32
CA GLU A 350 12.87 28.38 -5.23
C GLU A 350 11.50 28.89 -4.76
N ALA A 351 11.36 30.21 -4.57
CA ALA A 351 10.10 30.82 -4.16
C ALA A 351 9.00 30.69 -5.23
N SER A 352 9.35 30.77 -6.52
CA SER A 352 8.40 30.54 -7.62
C SER A 352 8.00 29.07 -7.73
N TYR A 353 8.94 28.16 -7.49
CA TYR A 353 8.73 26.72 -7.54
C TYR A 353 7.88 26.24 -6.36
N ASP A 354 8.10 26.76 -5.15
CA ASP A 354 7.30 26.47 -3.95
C ASP A 354 5.88 27.07 -4.04
N GLN A 355 5.71 28.18 -4.77
CA GLN A 355 4.38 28.74 -5.08
C GLN A 355 3.60 27.91 -6.11
N GLU A 356 4.29 27.36 -7.12
CA GLU A 356 3.68 26.51 -8.14
C GLU A 356 3.54 25.05 -7.70
N ASN A 357 4.29 24.61 -6.69
CA ASN A 357 4.24 23.28 -6.08
C ASN A 357 4.37 23.36 -4.54
N PRO A 358 3.29 23.74 -3.83
CA PRO A 358 3.34 23.82 -2.37
C PRO A 358 3.56 22.43 -1.78
N LEU A 359 4.72 22.23 -1.16
CA LEU A 359 5.00 21.07 -0.31
C LEU A 359 4.13 21.21 0.95
N GLU A 360 3.14 20.33 1.11
CA GLU A 360 2.54 20.12 2.43
C GLU A 360 3.64 19.63 3.38
N SER A 361 4.10 20.54 4.24
CA SER A 361 5.08 20.24 5.28
C SER A 361 4.48 19.24 6.28
N ARG A 362 4.94 17.98 6.23
CA ARG A 362 4.87 17.10 7.40
C ARG A 362 6.10 17.36 8.28
N PRO A 363 5.94 17.50 9.60
CA PRO A 363 7.09 17.60 10.49
C PRO A 363 7.88 16.29 10.44
N GLU A 364 9.21 16.39 10.49
CA GLU A 364 10.09 15.24 10.75
C GLU A 364 9.65 14.52 12.04
N PRO A 365 9.89 13.20 12.17
CA PRO A 365 9.49 12.44 13.35
C PRO A 365 10.15 13.01 14.62
N GLU A 366 9.39 13.81 15.37
CA GLU A 366 9.81 14.34 16.66
C GLU A 366 9.76 13.22 17.71
N ALA A 367 10.89 12.98 18.36
CA ALA A 367 10.92 12.11 19.52
C ALA A 367 10.33 12.86 20.72
N THR A 368 9.09 12.52 21.10
CA THR A 368 8.39 13.16 22.20
C THR A 368 8.79 12.52 23.53
N LEU A 369 9.46 13.30 24.38
CA LEU A 369 9.56 13.03 25.81
C LEU A 369 8.28 13.55 26.47
N THR A 370 7.68 12.81 27.41
CA THR A 370 6.51 13.24 28.19
C THR A 370 6.70 12.90 29.66
N LEU A 371 6.18 13.73 30.57
CA LEU A 371 6.12 13.42 32.00
C LEU A 371 4.81 12.68 32.29
N ALA A 372 4.90 11.35 32.35
CA ALA A 372 3.77 10.46 32.56
C ALA A 372 3.18 10.63 33.97
N ASP A 373 4.01 10.49 35.00
CA ASP A 373 3.55 10.52 36.40
C ASP A 373 4.51 11.25 37.35
N ILE A 374 3.99 11.65 38.52
CA ILE A 374 4.74 12.31 39.59
C ILE A 374 4.30 11.72 40.94
N ASP A 375 5.25 11.16 41.68
CA ASP A 375 5.04 10.78 43.08
C ASP A 375 5.93 11.63 44.00
N ALA A 376 5.31 12.47 44.83
CA ALA A 376 5.97 13.29 45.83
C ALA A 376 5.36 13.12 47.24
N GLY A 377 4.46 12.15 47.42
CA GLY A 377 3.57 12.06 48.59
C GLY A 377 2.77 13.35 48.84
N ASP A 378 2.30 13.55 50.08
CA ASP A 378 1.51 14.74 50.47
C ASP A 378 2.34 15.99 50.78
N ASP A 379 3.67 15.84 50.73
CA ASP A 379 4.64 16.80 51.26
C ASP A 379 4.91 17.96 50.28
N ILE A 380 4.70 17.73 48.97
CA ILE A 380 4.80 18.73 47.91
C ILE A 380 3.64 18.52 46.93
N ASP A 381 3.00 19.60 46.50
CA ASP A 381 1.90 19.55 45.52
C ASP A 381 2.41 19.09 44.14
N ALA A 382 1.90 17.95 43.67
CA ALA A 382 2.25 17.38 42.37
C ALA A 382 1.95 18.33 41.19
N THR A 383 0.97 19.22 41.32
CA THR A 383 0.60 20.23 40.31
C THR A 383 1.72 21.26 40.14
N LEU A 384 2.33 21.69 41.26
CA LEU A 384 3.46 22.62 41.23
C LEU A 384 4.71 21.97 40.66
N ILE A 385 4.91 20.68 40.94
CA ILE A 385 6.02 19.90 40.35
C ILE A 385 5.82 19.74 38.84
N ARG A 386 4.59 19.47 38.38
CA ARG A 386 4.27 19.38 36.95
C ARG A 386 4.49 20.70 36.23
N ALA A 387 4.06 21.81 36.84
CA ALA A 387 4.30 23.15 36.28
C ALA A 387 5.80 23.48 36.18
N LEU A 388 6.59 23.13 37.22
CA LEU A 388 8.03 23.29 37.20
C LEU A 388 8.70 22.44 36.11
N ALA A 389 8.32 21.16 36.00
CA ALA A 389 8.86 20.27 34.98
C ALA A 389 8.53 20.74 33.56
N ASN A 390 7.31 21.24 33.33
CA ASN A 390 6.90 21.84 32.06
C ASN A 390 7.69 23.11 31.73
N ALA A 391 7.98 23.95 32.74
CA ALA A 391 8.75 25.19 32.55
C ALA A 391 10.22 24.92 32.17
N HIS A 392 10.75 23.74 32.50
CA HIS A 392 12.10 23.31 32.18
C HIS A 392 12.13 22.17 31.13
N PHE A 393 11.02 21.95 30.44
CA PHE A 393 10.86 20.78 29.58
C PHE A 393 11.76 20.83 28.34
N ASP A 394 11.96 22.03 27.79
CA ASP A 394 12.84 22.25 26.63
C ASP A 394 14.29 21.83 26.91
N ASP A 395 14.79 22.08 28.13
CA ASP A 395 16.12 21.66 28.55
C ASP A 395 16.25 20.12 28.60
N LEU A 396 15.18 19.44 29.01
CA LEU A 396 15.13 17.97 29.06
C LEU A 396 15.00 17.37 27.65
N ARG A 397 14.22 18.01 26.78
CA ARG A 397 14.07 17.63 25.38
C ARG A 397 15.38 17.74 24.63
N ALA A 398 16.13 18.83 24.80
CA ALA A 398 17.46 18.98 24.19
C ALA A 398 18.43 17.86 24.62
N CYS A 399 18.38 17.45 25.91
CA CYS A 399 19.15 16.30 26.38
C CYS A 399 18.73 14.99 25.70
N HIS A 400 17.43 14.79 25.49
CA HIS A 400 16.83 13.61 24.85
C HIS A 400 17.20 13.54 23.36
N GLU A 401 17.02 14.62 22.61
CA GLU A 401 17.34 14.70 21.18
C GLU A 401 18.83 14.46 20.92
N ALA A 402 19.71 15.08 21.72
CA ALA A 402 21.16 14.87 21.60
C ALA A 402 21.63 13.44 21.93
N ALA A 403 20.75 12.60 22.48
CA ALA A 403 21.01 11.20 22.77
C ALA A 403 20.52 10.23 21.68
N LEU A 404 19.66 10.69 20.76
CA LEU A 404 19.08 9.86 19.69
C LEU A 404 20.03 9.62 18.50
N ASP A 405 21.21 10.25 18.50
CA ASP A 405 22.27 10.13 17.49
C ASP A 405 22.98 8.74 17.48
N GLY A 406 22.26 7.66 17.84
CA GLY A 406 22.85 6.32 17.89
C GLY A 406 21.93 5.13 18.17
N TYR A 407 20.79 5.27 18.88
CA TYR A 407 19.81 4.19 19.08
C TYR A 407 18.53 4.79 19.69
N PRO A 408 17.31 4.40 19.25
CA PRO A 408 16.08 4.96 19.79
C PRO A 408 15.79 4.44 21.21
N VAL A 409 15.68 5.34 22.18
CA VAL A 409 15.27 5.01 23.55
C VAL A 409 13.75 4.84 23.57
N ARG A 410 13.26 3.60 23.50
CA ARG A 410 11.85 3.28 23.79
C ARG A 410 11.74 2.65 25.17
N GLU A 411 11.87 3.45 26.22
CA GLU A 411 11.67 2.98 27.60
C GLU A 411 11.08 4.10 28.47
N GLU A 412 10.13 3.73 29.34
CA GLU A 412 9.74 4.54 30.50
C GLU A 412 10.89 4.55 31.50
N PHE A 413 11.18 5.71 32.09
CA PHE A 413 12.23 5.82 33.08
C PHE A 413 11.86 6.77 34.22
N VAL A 414 12.22 6.38 35.43
CA VAL A 414 11.95 7.16 36.64
C VAL A 414 13.16 7.95 37.08
N VAL A 415 13.02 9.27 37.21
CA VAL A 415 14.00 10.14 37.83
C VAL A 415 13.64 10.36 39.29
N THR A 416 14.52 9.95 40.20
CA THR A 416 14.40 10.22 41.63
C THR A 416 15.21 11.47 41.99
N VAL A 417 14.54 12.49 42.53
CA VAL A 417 15.13 13.74 43.00
C VAL A 417 15.04 13.79 44.52
N LYS A 418 16.18 13.97 45.20
CA LYS A 418 16.24 14.23 46.65
C LYS A 418 16.31 15.73 46.87
N LEU A 419 15.46 16.25 47.74
CA LEU A 419 15.38 17.66 48.12
C LEU A 419 15.79 17.85 49.58
N ASP A 420 16.36 19.01 49.92
CA ASP A 420 16.48 19.46 51.31
C ASP A 420 15.16 20.09 51.80
N GLY A 421 15.10 20.44 53.09
CA GLY A 421 13.93 21.07 53.72
C GLY A 421 13.56 22.46 53.17
N LYS A 422 14.31 22.98 52.21
CA LYS A 422 14.05 24.25 51.51
C LYS A 422 13.74 24.06 50.02
N GLY A 423 13.58 22.82 49.56
CA GLY A 423 13.26 22.50 48.16
C GLY A 423 14.46 22.57 47.21
N LYS A 424 15.71 22.64 47.73
CA LYS A 424 16.91 22.57 46.91
C LYS A 424 17.27 21.12 46.60
N VAL A 425 17.58 20.84 45.34
CA VAL A 425 18.04 19.52 44.88
C VAL A 425 19.40 19.19 45.50
N VAL A 426 19.45 18.08 46.24
CA VAL A 426 20.68 17.56 46.87
C VAL A 426 21.24 16.35 46.14
N ALA A 427 20.40 15.57 45.46
CA ALA A 427 20.85 14.47 44.60
C ALA A 427 19.79 14.12 43.56
N VAL A 428 20.22 13.63 42.41
CA VAL A 428 19.37 13.10 41.33
C VAL A 428 19.92 11.73 40.92
N SER A 429 19.03 10.75 40.78
CA SER A 429 19.34 9.40 40.30
C SER A 429 18.28 8.92 39.31
N LEU A 430 18.69 8.22 38.25
CA LEU A 430 17.80 7.65 37.25
C LEU A 430 17.66 6.14 37.49
N GLY A 431 16.42 5.63 37.48
CA GLY A 431 16.09 4.24 37.76
C GLY A 431 15.91 3.40 36.50
N ALA A 432 17.00 3.07 35.81
CA ALA A 432 17.03 2.01 34.79
C ALA A 432 18.46 1.51 34.56
N LYS A 433 18.63 0.19 34.35
CA LYS A 433 19.92 -0.43 33.99
C LYS A 433 20.19 -0.19 32.50
N GLY A 434 21.05 0.78 32.19
CA GLY A 434 21.43 1.11 30.80
C GLY A 434 21.77 2.58 30.57
N PHE A 435 21.50 3.44 31.56
CA PHE A 435 21.47 4.89 31.38
C PHE A 435 22.71 5.68 31.83
N ASP A 436 23.87 5.03 32.03
CA ASP A 436 25.14 5.74 32.34
C ASP A 436 25.77 6.45 31.12
N SER A 437 24.93 6.77 30.13
CA SER A 437 25.28 7.43 28.87
C SER A 437 25.28 8.96 28.99
N LYS A 438 25.62 9.63 27.87
CA LYS A 438 25.59 11.10 27.71
C LYS A 438 24.24 11.71 28.12
N PHE A 439 23.14 11.00 27.89
CA PHE A 439 21.77 11.40 28.27
C PHE A 439 21.59 11.51 29.78
N GLY A 440 21.92 10.46 30.55
CA GLY A 440 21.75 10.45 32.00
C GLY A 440 22.57 11.55 32.69
N LYS A 441 23.77 11.84 32.16
CA LYS A 441 24.61 12.97 32.61
C LYS A 441 23.97 14.32 32.31
N CYS A 442 23.39 14.50 31.12
CA CYS A 442 22.70 15.72 30.71
C CYS A 442 21.45 15.98 31.58
N MET A 443 20.58 14.97 31.73
CA MET A 443 19.38 15.04 32.56
C MET A 443 19.70 15.37 34.01
N LYS A 444 20.71 14.70 34.58
CA LYS A 444 21.18 14.98 35.95
C LYS A 444 21.66 16.41 36.10
N ALA A 445 22.43 16.92 35.13
CA ALA A 445 22.94 18.28 35.16
C ALA A 445 21.79 19.31 35.10
N SER A 446 20.84 19.12 34.18
CA SER A 446 19.67 19.99 34.04
C SER A 446 18.83 20.01 35.33
N ILE A 447 18.38 18.87 35.82
CA ILE A 447 17.48 18.78 36.99
C ILE A 447 18.15 19.27 38.28
N THR A 448 19.47 19.18 38.41
CA THR A 448 20.19 19.71 39.59
C THR A 448 20.08 21.23 39.70
N THR A 449 19.84 21.94 38.59
CA THR A 449 19.66 23.40 38.59
C THR A 449 18.28 23.82 39.09
N TRP A 450 17.31 22.90 39.13
CA TRP A 450 15.93 23.22 39.46
C TRP A 450 15.76 23.61 40.94
N ARG A 451 14.68 24.34 41.21
CA ARG A 451 14.25 24.72 42.55
C ARG A 451 12.82 24.27 42.76
N PHE A 452 12.64 23.27 43.60
CA PHE A 452 11.34 22.72 43.93
C PHE A 452 10.70 23.57 45.04
N PRO A 453 9.36 23.57 45.15
CA PRO A 453 8.68 24.11 46.31
C PRO A 453 9.22 23.48 47.60
N ALA A 454 9.30 24.25 48.68
CA ALA A 454 9.74 23.75 49.96
C ALA A 454 8.77 22.65 50.47
N PRO A 455 9.26 21.49 50.93
CA PRO A 455 8.41 20.46 51.52
C PRO A 455 7.63 21.01 52.72
N LYS A 456 6.34 20.69 52.83
CA LYS A 456 5.48 21.13 53.95
C LYS A 456 6.04 20.68 55.30
N SER A 457 6.69 19.52 55.34
CA SER A 457 7.33 18.94 56.52
C SER A 457 8.61 19.67 56.96
N GLY A 458 9.21 20.51 56.09
CA GLY A 458 10.50 21.15 56.31
C GLY A 458 11.69 20.17 56.39
N LYS A 459 11.48 18.90 56.04
CA LYS A 459 12.50 17.83 56.04
C LYS A 459 12.93 17.48 54.63
N ALA A 460 14.00 16.70 54.52
CA ALA A 460 14.46 16.21 53.23
C ALA A 460 13.47 15.17 52.67
N THR A 461 13.04 15.37 51.42
CA THR A 461 11.97 14.59 50.77
C THR A 461 12.41 14.11 49.39
N LYS A 462 11.83 13.00 48.92
CA LYS A 462 12.08 12.45 47.58
C LYS A 462 10.90 12.74 46.67
N VAL A 463 11.19 13.08 45.42
CA VAL A 463 10.22 13.21 44.33
C VAL A 463 10.61 12.23 43.24
N TYR A 464 9.64 11.48 42.73
CA TYR A 464 9.79 10.57 41.60
C TYR A 464 9.06 11.20 40.39
N LEU A 465 9.78 11.31 39.27
CA LEU A 465 9.27 11.83 38.01
C LEU A 465 9.34 10.70 36.99
N ASP A 466 8.20 10.24 36.50
CA ASP A 466 8.13 9.18 35.50
C ASP A 466 8.04 9.79 34.11
N PHE A 467 9.01 9.47 33.24
CA PHE A 467 9.06 9.98 31.88
C PHE A 467 8.87 8.85 30.88
N ALA A 468 8.03 9.10 29.87
CA ALA A 468 7.85 8.22 28.72
C ALA A 468 8.44 8.88 27.46
N SER A 469 9.16 8.10 26.66
CA SER A 469 9.67 8.53 25.36
C SER A 469 9.00 7.75 24.23
N SER A 470 8.52 8.45 23.21
CA SER A 470 7.98 7.88 21.98
C SER A 470 8.59 8.54 20.75
N LEU A 471 8.68 7.77 19.67
CA LEU A 471 8.99 8.27 18.34
C LEU A 471 7.67 8.32 17.58
N ASN A 472 7.23 9.51 17.20
CA ASN A 472 6.07 9.70 16.33
C ASN A 472 6.44 9.46 14.88
#